data_AF-A0A432G0J8-F1
#
_entry.id   AF-A0A432G0J8-F1
#
_cell.length_a   1.000
_cell.length_b   1.000
_cell.length_c   1.000
_cell.angle_alpha   90.00
_cell.angle_beta   90.00
_cell.angle_gamma   90.00
#
_symmetry.space_group_name_H-M   'P 1'
#
loop_
_entity.id
_entity.type
_entity.pdbx_description
1 polymer ?
#
loop_
_entity_poly.entity_id
_entity_poly.type
_entity_poly.pdbx_seq_one_letter_code
_entity_poly.pdbx_strand_id
1 'polypeptide(L)'
;MNSTNPPFYLPQGNEISLFEHAWQNQLPVMIKGPTGCGKTRFIEHMAARLGRPLHTVSCHDDLTAADLVGRHLIGDSGTFWVDGPLTRAVREGAICYLDEVVEARKDTTVVIHPLTDDRRILPIER
;
A
#
# COMPACT_ATOMS: atom_id res chain seq x y z
N MET A 1 3.37 -18.20 15.20
CA MET A 1 2.52 -19.21 14.52
C MET A 1 1.99 -18.54 13.27
N ASN A 2 2.69 -18.59 12.14
CA ASN A 2 2.22 -17.93 10.93
C ASN A 2 1.83 -19.02 9.93
N SER A 3 0.52 -19.15 9.73
CA SER A 3 -0.15 -20.10 8.86
C SER A 3 0.58 -20.19 7.50
N THR A 4 1.08 -21.37 7.18
CA THR A 4 1.92 -21.68 6.01
C THR A 4 1.20 -21.59 4.66
N ASN A 5 -0.03 -21.11 4.61
CA ASN A 5 -0.81 -21.00 3.38
C ASN A 5 -1.37 -19.57 3.20
N PRO A 6 -1.33 -19.05 1.96
CA PRO A 6 -1.96 -17.78 1.66
C PRO A 6 -3.46 -17.85 1.93
N PRO A 7 -4.11 -16.72 2.28
CA PRO A 7 -5.54 -16.66 2.47
C PRO A 7 -6.27 -17.16 1.22
N PHE A 8 -7.33 -17.95 1.39
CA PHE A 8 -8.09 -18.50 0.26
C PHE A 8 -8.58 -17.40 -0.69
N TYR A 9 -8.27 -17.54 -1.98
CA TYR A 9 -8.77 -16.73 -3.07
C TYR A 9 -9.02 -17.66 -4.27
N LEU A 10 -10.14 -17.49 -4.96
CA LEU A 10 -10.48 -18.26 -6.15
C LEU A 10 -10.21 -17.42 -7.40
N PRO A 11 -9.18 -17.75 -8.21
CA PRO A 11 -8.91 -17.04 -9.45
C PRO A 11 -10.08 -17.11 -10.41
N GLN A 12 -10.39 -15.99 -11.04
CA GLN A 12 -11.41 -15.84 -12.08
C GLN A 12 -10.81 -15.79 -13.49
N GLY A 13 -9.50 -15.54 -13.60
CA GLY A 13 -8.76 -15.46 -14.85
C GLY A 13 -7.26 -15.59 -14.65
N ASN A 14 -6.48 -14.72 -15.30
CA ASN A 14 -5.02 -14.72 -15.25
C ASN A 14 -4.45 -13.64 -14.29
N GLU A 15 -5.26 -13.05 -13.42
CA GLU A 15 -4.89 -11.95 -12.54
C GLU A 15 -3.73 -12.28 -11.59
N ILE A 16 -3.61 -13.52 -11.12
CA ILE A 16 -2.45 -13.96 -10.33
C ILE A 16 -1.16 -13.80 -11.12
N SER A 17 -1.13 -14.34 -12.35
CA SER A 17 0.05 -14.27 -13.22
C SER A 17 0.37 -12.82 -13.58
N LEU A 18 -0.64 -12.01 -13.91
CA LEU A 18 -0.45 -10.60 -14.23
C LEU A 18 0.12 -9.81 -13.04
N PHE A 19 -0.35 -10.07 -11.82
CA PHE A 19 0.16 -9.43 -10.62
C PHE A 19 1.61 -9.84 -10.33
N GLU A 20 1.95 -11.12 -10.50
CA GLU A 20 3.34 -11.61 -10.37
C GLU A 20 4.28 -10.93 -11.39
N HIS A 21 3.84 -10.80 -12.65
CA HIS A 21 4.62 -10.10 -13.69
C HIS A 21 4.78 -8.61 -13.36
N ALA A 22 3.71 -7.94 -12.91
CA ALA A 22 3.79 -6.56 -12.48
C ALA A 22 4.78 -6.40 -11.32
N TRP A 23 4.71 -7.28 -10.31
CA TRP A 23 5.65 -7.26 -9.19
C TRP A 23 7.09 -7.51 -9.63
N GLN A 24 7.38 -8.47 -10.51
CA GLN A 24 8.73 -8.73 -11.01
C GLN A 24 9.33 -7.52 -11.75
N ASN A 25 8.51 -6.80 -12.50
CA ASN A 25 8.89 -5.57 -13.19
C ASN A 25 8.71 -4.32 -12.32
N GLN A 26 8.33 -4.52 -11.06
CA GLN A 26 8.06 -3.50 -10.07
C GLN A 26 7.07 -2.44 -10.57
N LEU A 27 6.06 -2.81 -11.35
CA LEU A 27 5.05 -1.88 -11.88
C LEU A 27 3.96 -1.62 -10.83
N PRO A 28 3.54 -0.36 -10.63
CA PRO A 28 2.34 -0.06 -9.83
C PRO A 28 1.11 -0.75 -10.42
N VAL A 29 0.23 -1.27 -9.55
CA VAL A 29 -0.98 -2.00 -9.96
C VAL A 29 -2.23 -1.25 -9.51
N MET A 30 -3.17 -1.06 -10.41
CA MET A 30 -4.51 -0.52 -10.13
C MET A 30 -5.55 -1.62 -10.35
N ILE A 31 -6.34 -1.91 -9.30
CA ILE A 31 -7.40 -2.92 -9.36
C ILE A 31 -8.75 -2.22 -9.37
N LYS A 32 -9.61 -2.60 -10.32
CA LYS A 32 -10.96 -2.07 -10.48
C LYS A 32 -11.98 -3.19 -10.47
N GLY A 33 -13.17 -2.89 -9.96
CA GLY A 33 -14.29 -3.82 -9.88
C GLY A 33 -15.30 -3.35 -8.85
N PRO A 34 -16.53 -3.90 -8.87
CA PRO A 34 -17.57 -3.52 -7.92
C PRO A 34 -17.20 -3.87 -6.47
N THR A 35 -17.91 -3.30 -5.52
CA THR A 35 -17.78 -3.67 -4.09
C THR A 35 -18.12 -5.15 -3.92
N GLY A 36 -17.39 -5.84 -3.04
CA GLY A 36 -17.65 -7.25 -2.71
C GLY A 36 -17.17 -8.29 -3.72
N CYS A 37 -16.48 -7.91 -4.81
CA CYS A 37 -15.96 -8.88 -5.79
C CYS A 37 -14.59 -9.51 -5.41
N GLY A 38 -14.10 -9.28 -4.19
CA GLY A 38 -12.89 -9.93 -3.69
C GLY A 38 -11.55 -9.22 -3.94
N LYS A 39 -11.54 -7.91 -4.29
CA LYS A 39 -10.30 -7.13 -4.55
C LYS A 39 -9.32 -7.15 -3.36
N THR A 40 -9.80 -6.78 -2.17
CA THR A 40 -8.98 -6.79 -0.94
C THR A 40 -8.45 -8.20 -0.65
N ARG A 41 -9.30 -9.22 -0.81
CA ARG A 41 -8.91 -10.63 -0.62
C ARG A 41 -7.85 -11.09 -1.61
N PHE A 42 -7.92 -10.64 -2.86
CA PHE A 42 -6.91 -10.90 -3.87
C PHE A 42 -5.56 -10.29 -3.48
N ILE A 43 -5.54 -9.04 -3.00
CA ILE A 43 -4.30 -8.39 -2.54
C ILE A 43 -3.69 -9.13 -1.34
N GLU A 44 -4.51 -9.50 -0.35
CA GLU A 44 -4.06 -10.33 0.79
C GLU A 44 -3.45 -11.66 0.33
N HIS A 45 -4.11 -12.33 -0.63
CA HIS A 45 -3.62 -13.58 -1.20
C HIS A 45 -2.27 -13.40 -1.88
N MET A 46 -2.14 -12.37 -2.72
CA MET A 46 -0.90 -12.09 -3.43
C MET A 46 0.22 -11.67 -2.49
N ALA A 47 -0.04 -10.87 -1.47
CA ALA A 47 0.97 -10.48 -0.48
C ALA A 47 1.54 -11.70 0.26
N ALA A 48 0.65 -12.57 0.75
CA ALA A 48 1.07 -13.81 1.41
C ALA A 48 1.82 -14.75 0.47
N ARG A 49 1.35 -14.90 -0.78
CA ARG A 49 1.97 -15.73 -1.82
C ARG A 49 3.36 -15.23 -2.20
N LEU A 50 3.57 -13.92 -2.26
CA LEU A 50 4.86 -13.28 -2.55
C LEU A 50 5.78 -13.20 -1.31
N GLY A 51 5.29 -13.59 -0.13
CA GLY A 51 6.03 -13.47 1.13
C GLY A 51 6.33 -12.02 1.51
N ARG A 52 5.44 -11.08 1.15
CA ARG A 52 5.60 -9.64 1.40
C ARG A 52 4.65 -9.17 2.50
N PRO A 53 5.11 -8.31 3.42
CA PRO A 53 4.20 -7.63 4.33
C PRO A 53 3.19 -6.79 3.54
N LEU A 54 2.00 -6.60 4.11
CA LEU A 54 0.92 -5.82 3.52
C LEU A 54 0.51 -4.70 4.48
N HIS A 55 0.66 -3.46 4.04
CA HIS A 55 0.14 -2.28 4.72
C HIS A 55 -1.09 -1.79 3.96
N THR A 56 -2.27 -2.08 4.49
CA THR A 56 -3.55 -1.58 3.93
C THR A 56 -3.87 -0.23 4.53
N VAL A 57 -4.21 0.74 3.68
CA VAL A 57 -4.75 2.05 4.06
C VAL A 57 -6.13 2.19 3.47
N SER A 58 -7.14 2.40 4.32
CA SER A 58 -8.49 2.73 3.89
C SER A 58 -8.54 4.23 3.55
N CYS A 59 -8.69 4.55 2.28
CA CYS A 59 -8.78 5.93 1.82
C CYS A 59 -10.17 6.52 2.07
N HIS A 60 -10.18 7.81 2.42
CA HIS A 60 -11.38 8.61 2.67
C HIS A 60 -11.01 10.11 2.56
N ASP A 61 -12.01 10.98 2.51
CA ASP A 61 -11.80 12.42 2.25
C ASP A 61 -11.03 13.15 3.37
N ASP A 62 -11.02 12.63 4.59
CA ASP A 62 -10.21 13.18 5.69
C ASP A 62 -8.76 12.67 5.73
N LEU A 63 -8.38 11.73 4.86
CA LEU A 63 -7.02 11.19 4.82
C LEU A 63 -6.07 12.25 4.26
N THR A 64 -5.01 12.59 5.01
CA THR A 64 -4.00 13.56 4.58
C THR A 64 -2.71 12.89 4.09
N ALA A 65 -1.89 13.62 3.33
CA ALA A 65 -0.56 13.15 2.95
C ALA A 65 0.34 12.85 4.17
N ALA A 66 0.20 13.61 5.26
CA ALA A 66 0.93 13.38 6.50
C ALA A 66 0.50 12.07 7.19
N ASP A 67 -0.76 11.65 7.06
CA ASP A 67 -1.19 10.34 7.59
C ASP A 67 -0.55 9.19 6.83
N LEU A 68 -0.31 9.34 5.52
CA LEU A 68 0.38 8.34 4.69
C LEU A 68 1.89 8.30 4.94
N VAL A 69 2.54 9.45 4.93
CA VAL A 69 4.02 9.57 5.04
C VAL A 69 4.48 9.46 6.48
N GLY A 70 3.77 10.10 7.40
CA GLY A 70 4.19 10.24 8.78
C GLY A 70 4.15 11.68 9.25
N ARG A 71 4.30 11.84 10.56
CA ARG A 71 4.23 13.14 11.22
C ARG A 71 5.10 13.16 12.47
N HIS A 72 5.49 14.37 12.85
CA HIS A 72 6.09 14.62 14.16
C HIS A 72 5.00 14.62 15.23
N LEU A 73 5.23 13.87 16.31
CA LEU A 73 4.42 13.88 17.52
C LEU A 73 5.21 14.53 18.65
N ILE A 74 4.49 15.20 19.54
CA ILE A 74 5.06 15.81 20.75
C ILE A 74 4.78 14.84 21.91
N GLY A 75 5.83 14.41 22.59
CA GLY A 75 5.74 13.64 23.82
C GLY A 75 6.56 14.28 24.95
N ASP A 76 6.54 13.62 26.11
CA ASP A 76 7.18 14.13 27.33
C ASP A 76 8.69 14.37 27.19
N SER A 77 9.35 13.62 26.29
CA SER A 77 10.79 13.72 25.99
C SER A 77 11.11 14.59 24.77
N GLY A 78 10.14 15.34 24.25
CA GLY A 78 10.29 16.22 23.08
C GLY A 78 9.55 15.72 21.84
N THR A 79 9.93 16.26 20.68
CA THR A 79 9.30 15.95 19.39
C THR A 79 9.99 14.76 18.72
N PHE A 80 9.22 13.78 18.25
CA PHE A 80 9.74 12.63 17.54
C PHE A 80 8.91 12.30 16.29
N TRP A 81 9.59 11.79 15.27
CA TRP A 81 8.97 11.38 14.02
C TRP A 81 8.31 10.01 14.14
N VAL A 82 7.11 9.87 13.58
CA VAL A 82 6.40 8.59 13.45
C VAL A 82 6.10 8.32 11.98
N ASP A 83 6.64 7.20 11.47
CA ASP A 83 6.40 6.77 10.09
C ASP A 83 4.93 6.42 9.87
N GLY A 84 4.35 6.97 8.79
CA GLY A 84 3.05 6.55 8.28
C GLY A 84 3.11 5.17 7.59
N PRO A 85 1.96 4.59 7.22
CA PRO A 85 1.89 3.27 6.58
C PRO A 85 2.63 3.23 5.23
N LEU A 86 2.62 4.31 4.44
CA LEU A 86 3.36 4.35 3.18
C LEU A 86 4.88 4.32 3.42
N THR A 87 5.36 5.12 4.37
CA THR A 87 6.79 5.15 4.72
C THR A 87 7.27 3.82 5.28
N ARG A 88 6.49 3.18 6.16
CA ARG A 88 6.81 1.84 6.67
C ARG A 88 6.88 0.82 5.53
N ALA A 89 5.92 0.85 4.61
CA ALA A 89 5.91 -0.07 3.49
C ALA A 89 7.15 0.10 2.58
N VAL A 90 7.55 1.34 2.31
CA VAL A 90 8.76 1.65 1.54
C VAL A 90 10.03 1.13 2.24
N ARG A 91 10.16 1.35 3.54
CA ARG A 91 11.33 0.90 4.32
C ARG A 91 11.44 -0.62 4.42
N GLU A 92 10.31 -1.30 4.54
CA GLU A 92 10.24 -2.76 4.70
C GLU A 92 10.28 -3.53 3.36
N GLY A 93 10.17 -2.84 2.22
CA GLY A 93 9.98 -3.50 0.92
C GLY A 93 8.67 -4.29 0.87
N ALA A 94 7.63 -3.75 1.50
CA ALA A 94 6.30 -4.32 1.62
C ALA A 94 5.37 -3.84 0.50
N ILE A 95 4.18 -4.46 0.40
CA ILE A 95 3.10 -3.96 -0.44
C ILE A 95 2.33 -2.90 0.35
N CYS A 96 2.18 -1.70 -0.21
CA CYS A 96 1.24 -0.70 0.27
C CYS A 96 -0.04 -0.78 -0.58
N TYR A 97 -1.17 -1.06 0.06
CA TYR A 97 -2.47 -1.15 -0.61
C TYR A 97 -3.35 0.03 -0.18
N LEU A 98 -3.61 0.94 -1.12
CA LEU A 98 -4.53 2.06 -0.94
C LEU A 98 -5.94 1.61 -1.35
N ASP A 99 -6.73 1.15 -0.38
CA ASP A 99 -8.09 0.68 -0.61
C ASP A 99 -9.03 1.87 -0.78
N GLU A 100 -9.92 1.80 -1.77
CA GLU A 100 -10.83 2.91 -2.14
C GLU A 100 -10.08 4.24 -2.40
N VAL A 101 -8.93 4.19 -3.08
CA VAL A 101 -8.07 5.37 -3.36
C VAL A 101 -8.79 6.55 -4.04
N VAL A 102 -9.91 6.28 -4.72
CA VAL A 102 -10.75 7.30 -5.35
C VAL A 102 -11.48 8.20 -4.34
N GLU A 103 -11.66 7.72 -3.11
CA GLU A 103 -12.27 8.46 -1.99
C GLU A 103 -11.23 9.34 -1.26
N ALA A 104 -9.94 9.23 -1.59
CA ALA A 104 -8.93 10.14 -1.05
C ALA A 104 -8.90 11.45 -1.85
N ARG A 105 -8.60 12.55 -1.16
CA ARG A 105 -8.36 13.83 -1.82
C ARG A 105 -7.19 13.75 -2.79
N LYS A 106 -7.26 14.55 -3.87
CA LYS A 106 -6.25 14.57 -4.93
C LYS A 106 -4.86 14.94 -4.41
N ASP A 107 -4.77 15.91 -3.51
CA ASP A 107 -3.53 16.33 -2.86
C ASP A 107 -2.94 15.28 -1.92
N THR A 108 -3.75 14.36 -1.40
CA THR A 108 -3.24 13.19 -0.66
C THR A 108 -2.65 12.16 -1.60
N THR A 109 -3.27 11.93 -2.76
CA THR A 109 -2.81 10.89 -3.70
C THR A 109 -1.53 11.26 -4.46
N VAL A 110 -1.23 12.55 -4.67
CA VAL A 110 0.01 12.95 -5.37
C VAL A 110 1.29 12.51 -4.66
N VAL A 111 1.22 12.16 -3.37
CA VAL A 111 2.36 11.67 -2.59
C VAL A 111 2.94 10.36 -3.14
N ILE A 112 2.16 9.61 -3.91
CA ILE A 112 2.64 8.36 -4.53
C ILE A 112 3.40 8.62 -5.83
N HIS A 113 3.29 9.81 -6.45
CA HIS A 113 3.92 10.08 -7.76
C HIS A 113 5.43 9.79 -7.77
N PRO A 114 6.22 10.25 -6.77
CA PRO A 114 7.66 9.96 -6.72
C PRO A 114 7.97 8.46 -6.58
N LEU A 115 7.05 7.67 -6.03
CA LEU A 115 7.18 6.22 -5.89
C LEU A 115 6.83 5.47 -7.19
N THR A 116 6.16 6.13 -8.13
CA THR A 116 5.79 5.58 -9.43
C THR A 116 6.69 6.03 -10.58
N ASP A 117 7.59 6.98 -10.32
CA ASP A 117 8.58 7.49 -11.28
C ASP A 117 9.79 6.54 -11.41
N ASP A 118 10.70 6.83 -12.35
CA ASP A 118 11.94 6.06 -12.59
C ASP A 118 12.84 6.02 -11.35
N ARG A 119 12.94 7.15 -10.63
CA ARG A 119 13.70 7.27 -9.38
C ARG A 119 12.76 7.18 -8.19
N ARG A 120 12.44 5.95 -7.79
CA ARG A 120 11.49 5.67 -6.71
C ARG A 120 12.03 6.05 -5.36
N ILE A 121 11.72 7.27 -4.94
CA ILE A 121 12.18 7.86 -3.70
C ILE A 121 10.97 8.49 -3.02
N LEU A 122 10.77 8.19 -1.74
CA LEU A 122 9.79 8.89 -0.91
C LEU A 122 10.50 10.04 -0.18
N PRO A 123 10.35 11.31 -0.60
CA PRO A 123 10.89 12.44 0.15
C PRO A 123 10.16 12.56 1.48
N ILE A 124 10.93 12.67 2.57
CA ILE A 124 10.41 12.94 3.90
C ILE A 124 11.05 14.26 4.35
N GLU A 125 10.24 15.30 4.43
CA GLU A 125 10.65 16.58 5.02
C GLU A 125 10.80 16.37 6.53
N ARG A 126 12.00 16.61 7.05
CA ARG A 126 12.36 16.39 8.46
C ARG A 126 12.26 17.65 9.27
#